data_AF-A0A2V3HK34-F1
#
_entry.id   AF-A0A2V3HK34-F1
#
_cell.length_a   1.000
_cell.length_b   1.000
_cell.length_c   1.000
_cell.angle_alpha   90.00
_cell.angle_beta   90.00
_cell.angle_gamma   90.00
#
_symmetry.space_group_name_H-M   'P 1'
#
loop_
_entity.id
_entity.type
_entity.pdbx_description
1 polymer ?
#
loop_
_entity_poly.entity_id
_entity_poly.type
_entity_poly.pdbx_seq_one_letter_code
_entity_poly.pdbx_strand_id
1 'polypeptide(L)'
;NDGYSDADEEACGTNTLDADSIPADFDQDGICDAIDDEISDVDVRDTEPVTGFDRARQKVPGFTSIIASLALLGAALAGRRKDD
;
A
#
# COMPACT_ATOMS: atom_id res chain seq x y z
N ASN A 1 -2.08 -2.72 -37.72
CA ASN A 1 -2.17 -3.51 -36.49
C ASN A 1 -1.27 -2.84 -35.50
N ASP A 2 -1.90 -2.08 -34.62
CA ASP A 2 -1.34 -1.32 -33.51
C ASP A 2 -0.96 -2.20 -32.31
N GLY A 3 -1.40 -3.45 -32.30
CA GLY A 3 -1.02 -4.44 -31.30
C GLY A 3 -2.08 -4.70 -30.24
N TYR A 4 -3.21 -3.98 -30.29
CA TYR A 4 -4.39 -4.28 -29.47
C TYR A 4 -5.34 -5.21 -30.24
N SER A 5 -6.11 -6.02 -29.51
CA SER A 5 -7.13 -6.87 -30.15
C SER A 5 -8.43 -6.09 -30.31
N ASP A 6 -9.19 -6.38 -31.38
CA ASP A 6 -10.51 -5.77 -31.60
C ASP A 6 -11.42 -5.88 -30.34
N ALA A 7 -11.28 -6.96 -29.56
CA ALA A 7 -12.04 -7.18 -28.34
C ALA A 7 -11.60 -6.25 -27.19
N ASP A 8 -10.30 -5.99 -27.06
CA ASP A 8 -9.77 -5.04 -26.08
C ASP A 8 -10.21 -3.63 -26.47
N GLU A 9 -10.11 -3.27 -27.75
CA GLU A 9 -10.56 -1.97 -28.25
C GLU A 9 -12.06 -1.71 -28.03
N GLU A 10 -12.93 -2.71 -28.27
CA GLU A 10 -14.36 -2.57 -27.95
C GLU A 10 -14.62 -2.45 -26.44
N ALA A 11 -13.85 -3.15 -25.60
CA ALA A 11 -13.98 -3.07 -24.14
C ALA A 11 -13.51 -1.70 -23.61
N CYS A 12 -12.46 -1.15 -24.21
CA CYS A 12 -11.89 0.16 -23.88
C CYS A 12 -12.64 1.33 -24.52
N GLY A 13 -13.53 1.06 -25.47
CA GLY A 13 -14.29 2.06 -26.21
C GLY A 13 -13.48 2.80 -27.28
N THR A 14 -12.40 2.20 -27.77
CA THR A 14 -11.61 2.69 -28.91
C THR A 14 -12.11 2.09 -30.24
N ASN A 15 -11.57 2.57 -31.36
CA ASN A 15 -12.05 2.18 -32.69
C ASN A 15 -11.21 1.04 -33.28
N THR A 16 -11.79 -0.16 -33.29
CA THR A 16 -11.15 -1.41 -33.80
C THR A 16 -10.69 -1.37 -35.27
N LEU A 17 -11.11 -0.36 -36.03
CA LEU A 17 -10.79 -0.20 -37.45
C LEU A 17 -9.69 0.86 -37.67
N ASP A 18 -9.28 1.56 -36.61
CA ASP A 18 -8.37 2.69 -36.66
C ASP A 18 -7.13 2.39 -35.82
N ALA A 19 -6.04 2.02 -36.50
CA ALA A 19 -4.78 1.67 -35.85
C ALA A 19 -4.06 2.85 -35.17
N ASP A 20 -4.57 4.08 -35.30
CA ASP A 20 -4.10 5.23 -34.51
C ASP A 20 -4.91 5.38 -33.19
N SER A 21 -5.98 4.60 -33.01
CA SER A 21 -6.91 4.69 -31.88
C SER A 21 -6.52 3.76 -30.73
N ILE A 22 -5.33 3.95 -30.16
CA ILE A 22 -4.81 3.10 -29.09
C ILE A 22 -5.50 3.37 -27.73
N PRO A 23 -5.92 2.33 -26.97
CA PRO A 23 -6.43 2.48 -25.61
C PRO A 23 -5.45 3.19 -24.67
N ALA A 24 -5.98 3.99 -23.74
CA ALA A 24 -5.16 4.57 -22.66
C ALA A 24 -4.86 3.49 -21.61
N ASP A 25 -3.59 3.33 -21.28
CA ASP A 25 -3.06 2.38 -20.29
C ASP A 25 -1.95 3.13 -19.53
N PHE A 26 -2.30 3.71 -18.37
CA PHE A 26 -1.44 4.64 -17.65
C PHE A 26 -0.28 3.95 -16.92
N ASP A 27 -0.55 2.79 -16.34
CA ASP A 27 0.38 1.96 -15.57
C ASP A 27 1.04 0.85 -16.38
N GLN A 28 0.64 0.67 -17.64
CA GLN A 28 1.27 -0.22 -18.63
C GLN A 28 1.24 -1.69 -18.24
N ASP A 29 0.16 -2.12 -17.58
CA ASP A 29 -0.05 -3.52 -17.20
C ASP A 29 -0.71 -4.35 -18.31
N GLY A 30 -1.18 -3.68 -19.38
CA GLY A 30 -1.85 -4.27 -20.53
C GLY A 30 -3.37 -4.22 -20.46
N ILE A 31 -3.95 -3.59 -19.43
CA ILE A 31 -5.37 -3.32 -19.28
C ILE A 31 -5.58 -1.82 -19.47
N CYS A 32 -6.62 -1.43 -20.19
CA CYS A 32 -6.90 -0.02 -20.39
C CYS A 32 -7.60 0.62 -19.19
N ASP A 33 -7.35 1.91 -19.00
CA ASP A 33 -7.92 2.75 -17.92
C ASP A 33 -9.46 2.69 -17.84
N ALA A 34 -10.14 2.33 -18.93
CA ALA A 34 -11.60 2.25 -19.00
C ALA A 34 -12.18 1.03 -18.26
N ILE A 35 -11.40 -0.05 -18.15
CA ILE A 35 -11.81 -1.29 -17.48
C ILE A 35 -10.88 -1.69 -16.34
N ASP A 36 -9.76 -0.98 -16.17
CA ASP A 36 -8.86 -1.17 -15.06
C ASP A 36 -9.33 -0.40 -13.81
N ASP A 37 -9.37 -1.11 -12.67
CA ASP A 37 -9.68 -0.54 -11.36
C ASP A 37 -8.41 0.00 -10.65
N GLU A 38 -7.22 -0.39 -11.11
CA GLU A 38 -5.91 -0.08 -10.49
C GLU A 38 -5.05 0.83 -11.39
N ILE A 39 -5.66 1.86 -12.01
CA ILE A 39 -5.07 2.89 -12.92
C ILE A 39 -3.83 3.66 -12.44
N SER A 40 -3.28 3.33 -11.29
CA SER A 40 -2.06 3.91 -10.77
C SER A 40 -1.11 2.80 -10.35
N ASP A 41 0.15 2.89 -10.79
CA ASP A 41 1.30 2.06 -10.36
C ASP A 41 1.54 2.07 -8.83
N VAL A 42 0.72 2.79 -8.07
CA VAL A 42 0.70 2.74 -6.62
C VAL A 42 -0.14 1.54 -6.21
N ASP A 43 0.50 0.42 -5.88
CA ASP A 43 -0.14 -0.73 -5.21
C ASP A 43 -0.94 -0.24 -3.99
N VAL A 44 -2.26 -0.11 -4.14
CA VAL A 44 -3.19 0.34 -3.08
C VAL A 44 -3.47 -0.81 -2.11
N ARG A 45 -2.61 -1.84 -2.05
CA ARG A 45 -2.69 -2.95 -1.08
C ARG A 45 -2.01 -2.64 0.26
N ASP A 46 -1.78 -1.36 0.56
CA ASP A 46 -1.41 -0.89 1.91
C ASP A 46 -2.18 0.38 2.31
N THR A 47 -3.49 0.44 2.00
CA THR A 47 -4.40 1.50 2.49
C THR A 47 -5.08 1.15 3.82
N GLU A 48 -4.38 0.48 4.73
CA GLU A 48 -4.57 0.81 6.13
C GLU A 48 -3.85 2.14 6.35
N PRO A 49 -4.52 3.25 6.75
CA PRO A 49 -3.80 4.47 7.06
C PRO A 49 -2.84 4.12 8.17
N VAL A 50 -1.53 4.09 7.85
CA VAL A 50 -0.50 3.63 8.79
C VAL A 50 -0.57 4.53 10.02
N THR A 51 -1.34 4.11 11.02
CA THR A 51 -1.59 4.93 12.19
C THR A 51 -0.25 5.09 12.92
N GLY A 52 -0.11 6.16 13.71
CA GLY A 52 1.17 6.54 14.29
C GLY A 52 1.91 5.45 15.05
N PHE A 53 1.24 4.35 15.43
CA PHE A 53 1.83 3.21 16.10
C PHE A 53 2.51 2.21 15.15
N ASP A 54 1.95 1.96 13.96
CA ASP A 54 2.48 0.96 13.01
C ASP A 54 3.67 1.49 12.20
N ARG A 55 3.70 2.80 11.90
CA ARG A 55 4.90 3.47 11.33
C ARG A 55 6.11 3.37 12.24
N ALA A 56 5.89 3.42 13.56
CA ALA A 56 6.96 3.26 14.53
C ALA A 56 7.47 1.81 14.60
N ARG A 57 6.66 0.82 14.23
CA ARG A 57 7.08 -0.59 14.19
C ARG A 57 7.86 -0.95 12.93
N GLN A 58 7.45 -0.45 11.77
CA GLN A 58 8.08 -0.82 10.49
C GLN A 58 9.40 -0.08 10.22
N LYS A 59 9.64 1.11 10.80
CA LYS A 59 10.86 1.91 10.51
C LYS A 59 12.05 1.61 11.43
N VAL A 60 11.90 0.80 12.49
CA VAL A 60 13.01 0.40 13.38
C VAL A 60 13.13 -1.12 13.50
N PRO A 61 13.83 -1.78 12.55
CA PRO A 61 14.16 -3.19 12.73
C PRO A 61 15.03 -3.35 13.99
N GLY A 62 14.48 -4.00 15.02
CA GLY A 62 15.24 -4.52 16.18
C GLY A 62 15.14 -3.78 17.53
N PHE A 63 14.39 -2.67 17.68
CA PHE A 63 14.40 -1.88 18.93
C PHE A 63 13.19 -2.05 19.86
N THR A 64 12.13 -2.74 19.43
CA THR A 64 10.89 -2.90 20.23
C THR A 64 11.08 -3.76 21.49
N SER A 65 12.18 -4.53 21.58
CA SER A 65 12.47 -5.38 22.73
C SER A 65 12.97 -4.62 23.97
N ILE A 66 13.56 -3.43 23.80
CA ILE A 66 14.20 -2.69 24.91
C ILE A 66 13.22 -1.74 25.61
N ILE A 67 12.18 -1.27 24.92
CA ILE A 67 11.16 -0.39 25.54
C ILE A 67 10.16 -1.22 26.37
N ALA A 68 9.88 -2.46 25.97
CA ALA A 68 9.05 -3.37 26.77
C ALA A 68 9.74 -3.78 28.10
N SER A 69 11.08 -3.91 28.12
CA SER A 69 11.81 -4.29 29.32
C SER A 69 11.91 -3.16 30.36
N LEU A 70 11.90 -1.88 29.95
CA LEU A 70 11.83 -0.76 30.89
C LEU A 70 10.49 -0.68 31.65
N ALA A 71 9.39 -1.11 31.03
CA ALA A 71 8.08 -1.14 31.68
C ALA A 71 8.01 -2.20 32.80
N LEU A 72 8.73 -3.30 32.67
CA LEU A 72 8.81 -4.36 33.71
C LEU A 72 9.68 -3.96 34.91
N LEU A 73 10.69 -3.10 34.73
CA LEU A 73 11.60 -2.69 35.81
C LEU A 73 10.99 -1.58 36.72
N GLY A 74 10.00 -0.83 36.22
CA GLY A 74 9.35 0.25 36.98
C GLY A 74 8.38 -0.22 38.08
N ALA A 75 7.82 -1.44 37.97
CA ALA A 75 6.85 -1.94 38.94
C ALA A 75 7.47 -2.47 40.25
N ALA A 76 8.79 -2.72 40.30
CA ALA A 76 9.45 -3.32 41.46
C ALA A 76 9.83 -2.32 42.58
N LEU A 77 9.81 -1.00 42.33
CA LEU A 77 10.22 0.02 43.30
C LEU A 77 9.08 0.69 44.08
N ALA A 78 7.82 0.37 43.79
CA ALA A 78 6.65 1.00 44.42
C ALA A 78 6.28 0.44 45.82
N GLY A 79 7.25 -0.11 46.56
CA GLY A 79 6.96 -1.01 47.69
C GLY A 79 7.86 -0.90 48.91
N ARG A 80 8.38 0.28 49.29
CA ARG A 80 8.86 0.51 50.68
C ARG A 80 8.32 1.83 51.21
N ARG A 81 7.07 1.76 51.67
CA ARG A 81 6.45 2.76 52.52
C ARG A 81 7.27 2.90 53.82
N LYS A 82 7.46 4.16 54.17
CA LYS A 82 8.18 4.73 55.31
C LYS A 82 7.52 4.30 56.62
N ASP A 83 8.27 3.68 57.52
CA ASP A 83 7.91 3.57 58.92
C ASP A 83 8.84 4.53 59.69
N ASP A 84 8.23 5.40 60.51
CA ASP A 84 8.85 6.47 61.31
C ASP A 84 9.92 5.99 62.30
#